data_AF-A0A4Y1ZGW6-F1
#
_entry.id   AF-A0A4Y1ZGW6-F1
#
_cell.length_a   1.000
_cell.length_b   1.000
_cell.length_c   1.000
_cell.angle_alpha   90.00
_cell.angle_beta   90.00
_cell.angle_gamma   90.00
#
_symmetry.space_group_name_H-M   'P 1'
#
loop_
_entity.id
_entity.type
_entity.pdbx_description
1 polymer ?
#
loop_
_entity_poly.entity_id
_entity_poly.type
_entity_poly.pdbx_seq_one_letter_code
_entity_poly.pdbx_strand_id
1 'polypeptide(L)'
;MASGSTITLPSAKQSGYNKGNLQKIETGLENGMEIKTVAIIGLGALGMMYGKQFADHLGNDAVRIVADRRRIERYKKEGVYGNGEPCAFHYVATDEQMEPADLLIFTVKYAGLAKAIESARNQVGPNTTLISFLNGISSEQMIGEAFGFKQLLYSIVAGMDASKIGNQLTYTKIGFVSFGEKG
;
A
#
# COMPACT_ATOMS: atom_id res chain seq x y z
N MET A 1 -27.83 -13.61 2.56
CA MET A 1 -26.83 -13.25 3.59
C MET A 1 -25.53 -13.04 2.85
N ALA A 2 -25.05 -11.80 2.74
CA ALA A 2 -23.78 -11.49 2.08
C ALA A 2 -22.66 -11.97 3.01
N SER A 3 -21.83 -12.92 2.55
CA SER A 3 -20.63 -13.31 3.28
C SER A 3 -19.58 -12.22 3.07
N GLY A 4 -19.31 -11.40 4.09
CA GLY A 4 -18.18 -10.48 4.09
C GLY A 4 -16.86 -11.26 3.99
N SER A 5 -15.96 -10.80 3.13
CA SER A 5 -14.64 -11.38 2.84
C SER A 5 -13.55 -10.71 3.65
N THR A 6 -12.63 -11.46 4.27
CA THR A 6 -11.67 -10.89 5.22
C THR A 6 -10.32 -10.48 4.58
N ILE A 7 -9.99 -9.18 4.48
CA ILE A 7 -8.62 -8.69 4.28
C ILE A 7 -7.90 -8.68 5.63
N THR A 8 -6.66 -9.15 5.68
CA THR A 8 -5.90 -9.19 6.94
C THR A 8 -4.72 -8.24 6.83
N LEU A 9 -4.75 -7.12 7.55
CA LEU A 9 -3.67 -6.12 7.53
C LEU A 9 -2.86 -6.11 8.83
N PRO A 10 -1.55 -5.76 8.77
CA PRO A 10 -0.75 -5.52 9.96
C PRO A 10 -1.35 -4.39 10.80
N SER A 11 -1.67 -4.68 12.07
CA SER A 11 -2.19 -3.71 13.04
C SER A 11 -1.28 -3.66 14.25
N ALA A 12 -0.86 -2.48 14.70
CA ALA A 12 -0.29 -2.36 16.04
C ALA A 12 -1.41 -2.06 17.04
N LYS A 13 -1.51 -2.87 18.09
CA LYS A 13 -2.14 -2.38 19.33
C LYS A 13 -1.24 -1.29 19.92
N GLN A 14 -1.86 -0.23 20.44
CA GLN A 14 -1.17 0.75 21.27
C GLN A 14 -0.50 0.03 22.45
N SER A 15 0.79 0.32 22.66
CA SER A 15 1.71 -0.26 23.65
C SER A 15 2.22 -1.67 23.32
N GLY A 16 3.49 -1.75 22.92
CA GLY A 16 4.26 -2.98 22.72
C GLY A 16 4.18 -3.53 21.30
N TYR A 17 5.23 -3.31 20.51
CA TYR A 17 5.41 -3.95 19.20
C TYR A 17 5.52 -5.46 19.40
N ASN A 18 4.41 -6.18 19.21
CA ASN A 18 4.35 -7.64 19.25
C ASN A 18 4.11 -8.13 17.82
N LYS A 19 5.04 -8.93 17.29
CA LYS A 19 5.27 -9.24 15.87
C LYS A 19 4.16 -10.10 15.20
N GLY A 20 2.91 -10.06 15.66
CA GLY A 20 1.90 -11.06 15.27
C GLY A 20 0.42 -10.66 15.35
N ASN A 21 0.05 -9.39 15.57
CA ASN A 21 -1.36 -9.02 15.58
C ASN A 21 -1.80 -8.44 14.22
N LEU A 22 -2.60 -9.22 13.51
CA LEU A 22 -3.27 -8.80 12.29
C LEU A 22 -4.73 -8.42 12.63
N GLN A 23 -5.25 -7.34 12.05
CA GLN A 23 -6.69 -7.09 12.04
C GLN A 23 -7.30 -7.73 10.81
N LYS A 24 -8.30 -8.58 11.06
CA LYS A 24 -9.23 -9.12 10.06
C LYS A 24 -10.25 -8.03 9.70
N ILE A 25 -10.41 -7.76 8.41
CA ILE A 25 -11.28 -6.71 7.84
C ILE A 25 -12.29 -7.38 6.93
N GLU A 26 -13.56 -7.36 7.28
CA GLU A 26 -14.62 -7.81 6.37
C GLU A 26 -14.88 -6.75 5.29
N THR A 27 -14.44 -7.01 4.08
CA THR A 27 -14.84 -6.35 2.84
C THR A 27 -16.12 -7.01 2.30
N GLY A 28 -17.13 -6.28 1.85
CA GLY A 28 -18.29 -6.85 1.14
C GLY A 28 -17.97 -7.22 -0.32
N LEU A 29 -16.71 -7.52 -0.62
CA LEU A 29 -16.29 -8.16 -1.85
C LEU A 29 -16.73 -9.62 -1.81
N GLU A 30 -17.43 -10.12 -2.82
CA GLU A 30 -17.79 -11.54 -2.92
C GLU A 30 -16.53 -12.38 -3.17
N ASN A 31 -16.22 -13.28 -2.24
CA ASN A 31 -15.10 -14.23 -2.18
C ASN A 31 -13.85 -13.75 -1.43
N GLY A 32 -13.54 -14.45 -0.32
CA GLY A 32 -12.38 -14.23 0.55
C GLY A 32 -11.06 -14.54 -0.15
N MET A 33 -10.51 -13.55 -0.83
CA MET A 33 -9.20 -13.65 -1.46
C MET A 33 -8.10 -13.42 -0.42
N GLU A 34 -7.24 -14.42 -0.25
CA GLU A 34 -5.99 -14.29 0.50
C GLU A 34 -5.05 -13.36 -0.29
N ILE A 35 -4.61 -12.26 0.33
CA ILE A 35 -3.65 -11.33 -0.28
C ILE A 35 -2.25 -11.94 -0.18
N LYS A 36 -1.67 -12.32 -1.32
CA LYS A 36 -0.32 -12.90 -1.42
C LYS A 36 0.69 -11.94 -1.99
N THR A 37 0.24 -10.96 -2.78
CA THR A 37 1.09 -9.97 -3.42
C THR A 37 0.55 -8.55 -3.21
N VAL A 38 1.45 -7.64 -2.89
CA VAL A 38 1.12 -6.22 -2.64
C VAL A 38 1.98 -5.34 -3.54
N ALA A 39 1.34 -4.48 -4.33
CA ALA A 39 2.00 -3.39 -5.05
C ALA A 39 1.80 -2.07 -4.30
N ILE A 40 2.86 -1.28 -4.17
CA ILE A 40 2.81 0.05 -3.53
C ILE A 40 3.32 1.09 -4.52
N ILE A 41 2.48 2.08 -4.79
CA ILE A 41 2.83 3.25 -5.59
C ILE A 41 3.10 4.42 -4.66
N GLY A 42 4.34 4.90 -4.68
CA GLY A 42 4.83 5.97 -3.82
C GLY A 42 5.70 5.42 -2.69
N LEU A 43 6.93 5.91 -2.61
CA LEU A 43 7.88 5.58 -1.54
C LEU A 43 8.09 6.79 -0.62
N GLY A 44 6.98 7.38 -0.18
CA GLY A 44 6.93 8.41 0.85
C GLY A 44 6.99 7.79 2.26
N ALA A 45 6.59 8.57 3.28
CA ALA A 45 6.57 8.05 4.66
C ALA A 45 5.65 6.82 4.79
N LEU A 46 4.42 6.91 4.29
CA LEU A 46 3.45 5.81 4.36
C LEU A 46 3.85 4.61 3.51
N GLY A 47 4.28 4.83 2.27
CA GLY A 47 4.70 3.75 1.38
C GLY A 47 5.90 2.96 1.93
N MET A 48 6.87 3.64 2.54
CA MET A 48 7.98 2.95 3.23
C MET A 48 7.51 2.21 4.47
N MET A 49 6.68 2.85 5.30
CA MET A 49 6.21 2.28 6.57
C MET A 49 5.40 1.01 6.32
N TYR A 50 4.37 1.08 5.47
CA TYR A 50 3.54 -0.07 5.14
C TYR A 50 4.27 -1.08 4.26
N GLY A 51 5.10 -0.64 3.32
CA GLY A 51 5.93 -1.53 2.53
C GLY A 51 6.82 -2.42 3.40
N LYS A 52 7.44 -1.85 4.44
CA LYS A 52 8.22 -2.64 5.40
C LYS A 52 7.34 -3.61 6.18
N GLN A 53 6.18 -3.17 6.67
CA GLN A 53 5.26 -4.03 7.43
C GLN A 53 4.75 -5.22 6.59
N PHE A 54 4.41 -5.00 5.33
CA PHE A 54 4.02 -6.09 4.43
C PHE A 54 5.20 -7.01 4.10
N ALA A 55 6.38 -6.45 3.85
CA ALA A 55 7.56 -7.24 3.50
C ALA A 55 8.02 -8.13 4.68
N ASP A 56 7.97 -7.59 5.90
CA ASP A 56 8.27 -8.34 7.13
C ASP A 56 7.26 -9.48 7.38
N HIS A 57 6.05 -9.42 6.79
CA HIS A 57 4.99 -10.41 6.98
C HIS A 57 4.87 -11.42 5.83
N LEU A 58 4.88 -10.95 4.58
CA LEU A 58 4.68 -11.75 3.36
C LEU A 58 6.01 -12.17 2.71
N GLY A 59 7.12 -11.55 3.09
CA GLY A 59 8.41 -11.67 2.42
C GLY A 59 8.64 -10.55 1.39
N ASN A 60 9.91 -10.21 1.16
CA ASN A 60 10.29 -9.09 0.28
C ASN A 60 9.78 -9.25 -1.16
N ASP A 61 9.82 -10.46 -1.72
CA ASP A 61 9.44 -10.70 -3.12
C ASP A 61 7.94 -10.50 -3.37
N ALA A 62 7.12 -10.69 -2.33
CA ALA A 62 5.68 -10.48 -2.37
C ALA A 62 5.28 -8.99 -2.38
N VAL A 63 6.20 -8.08 -2.05
CA VAL A 63 5.90 -6.64 -1.90
C VAL A 63 6.70 -5.81 -2.90
N ARG A 64 5.99 -5.26 -3.87
CA ARG A 64 6.55 -4.52 -5.00
C ARG A 64 6.46 -3.03 -4.76
N ILE A 65 7.59 -2.35 -4.70
CA ILE A 65 7.65 -0.88 -4.76
C ILE A 65 7.74 -0.48 -6.23
N VAL A 66 6.65 0.06 -6.74
CA VAL A 66 6.52 0.36 -8.17
C VAL A 66 6.85 1.83 -8.43
N ALA A 67 7.83 2.08 -9.29
CA ALA A 67 8.30 3.42 -9.60
C ALA A 67 8.98 3.50 -10.98
N ASP A 68 9.17 4.71 -11.51
CA ASP A 68 9.96 4.87 -12.73
C ASP A 68 11.44 4.52 -12.49
N ARG A 69 12.14 4.10 -13.55
CA ARG A 69 13.54 3.61 -13.46
C ARG A 69 14.48 4.59 -12.75
N ARG A 70 14.36 5.88 -13.04
CA ARG A 70 15.13 6.94 -12.38
C ARG A 70 14.89 6.99 -10.86
N ARG A 71 13.64 6.82 -10.40
CA ARG A 71 13.35 6.73 -8.96
C ARG A 71 13.96 5.46 -8.36
N ILE A 72 13.86 4.33 -9.05
CA ILE A 72 14.42 3.04 -8.61
C ILE A 72 15.95 3.14 -8.48
N GLU A 73 16.63 3.68 -9.48
CA GLU A 73 18.09 3.90 -9.46
C GLU A 73 18.50 4.74 -8.26
N ARG A 74 17.77 5.84 -7.99
CA ARG A 74 18.01 6.66 -6.80
C ARG A 74 17.83 5.86 -5.51
N TYR A 75 16.75 5.09 -5.38
CA TYR A 75 16.51 4.28 -4.18
C TYR A 75 17.61 3.22 -3.97
N LYS A 76 18.06 2.58 -5.05
CA LYS A 76 19.16 1.60 -5.01
C LYS A 76 20.50 2.25 -4.65
N LYS A 77 20.78 3.45 -5.18
CA LYS A 77 22.03 4.17 -4.96
C LYS A 77 22.12 4.78 -3.56
N GLU A 78 21.07 5.45 -3.11
CA GLU A 78 21.04 6.17 -1.83
C GLU A 78 20.67 5.25 -0.66
N GLY A 79 20.07 4.09 -0.95
CA GLY A 79 19.38 3.30 0.05
C GLY A 79 18.11 3.99 0.57
N VAL A 80 17.31 3.24 1.31
CA VAL A 80 16.18 3.77 2.08
C VAL A 80 16.20 3.12 3.45
N TYR A 81 15.90 3.89 4.47
CA TYR A 81 16.11 3.49 5.86
C TYR A 81 14.85 3.79 6.67
N GLY A 82 14.40 2.84 7.48
CA GLY A 82 13.27 2.97 8.38
C GLY A 82 13.72 2.74 9.82
N ASN A 83 13.55 3.74 10.68
CA ASN A 83 13.99 3.72 12.07
C ASN A 83 15.48 3.32 12.22
N GLY A 84 16.34 3.83 11.32
CA GLY A 84 17.77 3.55 11.31
C GLY A 84 18.18 2.28 10.55
N GLU A 85 17.25 1.40 10.22
CA GLU A 85 17.54 0.12 9.56
C GLU A 85 17.32 0.20 8.04
N PRO A 86 18.19 -0.41 7.21
CA PRO A 86 17.97 -0.49 5.77
C PRO A 86 16.67 -1.23 5.42
N CYS A 87 15.87 -0.65 4.54
CA CYS A 87 14.70 -1.31 3.97
C CYS A 87 15.05 -1.93 2.60
N ALA A 88 15.23 -3.24 2.57
CA ALA A 88 15.50 -3.99 1.34
C ALA A 88 14.20 -4.26 0.56
N PHE A 89 13.75 -3.27 -0.22
CA PHE A 89 12.54 -3.41 -1.02
C PHE A 89 12.79 -4.07 -2.38
N HIS A 90 11.82 -4.85 -2.83
CA HIS A 90 11.74 -5.31 -4.22
C HIS A 90 11.17 -4.17 -5.09
N TYR A 91 12.00 -3.61 -5.97
CA TYR A 91 11.63 -2.52 -6.87
C TYR A 91 11.22 -3.04 -8.24
N VAL A 92 10.07 -2.58 -8.73
CA VAL A 92 9.52 -2.95 -10.05
C VAL A 92 9.34 -1.69 -10.89
N ALA A 93 9.83 -1.72 -12.13
CA ALA A 93 9.69 -0.58 -13.02
C ALA A 93 8.26 -0.48 -13.55
N THR A 94 7.74 0.74 -13.73
CA THR A 94 6.37 0.97 -14.23
C THR A 94 6.13 0.40 -15.63
N ASP A 95 7.19 0.22 -16.42
CA ASP A 95 7.15 -0.35 -17.77
C ASP A 95 7.30 -1.87 -17.80
N GLU A 96 7.49 -2.51 -16.63
CA GLU A 96 7.68 -3.95 -16.51
C GLU A 96 6.31 -4.66 -16.54
N GLN A 97 6.21 -5.70 -17.37
CA GLN A 97 5.00 -6.53 -17.45
C GLN A 97 5.11 -7.66 -16.43
N MET A 98 4.13 -7.77 -15.55
CA MET A 98 4.07 -8.80 -14.52
C MET A 98 2.64 -9.27 -14.30
N GLU A 99 2.49 -10.34 -13.53
CA GLU A 99 1.17 -10.72 -13.02
C GLU A 99 0.61 -9.60 -12.14
N PRO A 100 -0.69 -9.25 -12.27
CA PRO A 100 -1.34 -8.29 -11.40
C PRO A 100 -1.16 -8.63 -9.92
N ALA A 101 -1.11 -7.59 -9.08
CA ALA A 101 -1.06 -7.79 -7.63
C ALA A 101 -2.46 -8.10 -7.10
N ASP A 102 -2.54 -8.80 -5.96
CA ASP A 102 -3.82 -9.00 -5.26
C ASP A 102 -4.30 -7.69 -4.62
N LEU A 103 -3.36 -6.89 -4.12
CA LEU A 103 -3.61 -5.57 -3.53
C LEU A 103 -2.67 -4.52 -4.10
N LEU A 104 -3.22 -3.36 -4.48
CA LEU A 104 -2.44 -2.17 -4.83
C LEU A 104 -2.78 -0.99 -3.93
N ILE A 105 -1.75 -0.36 -3.37
CA ILE A 105 -1.87 0.76 -2.42
C ILE A 105 -1.24 2.03 -3.01
N PHE A 106 -2.04 3.09 -3.12
CA PHE A 106 -1.57 4.42 -3.45
C PHE A 106 -1.17 5.18 -2.19
N THR A 107 0.09 5.59 -2.09
CA THR A 107 0.64 6.34 -0.94
C THR A 107 1.32 7.65 -1.37
N VAL A 108 0.97 8.15 -2.55
CA VAL A 108 1.44 9.43 -3.09
C VAL A 108 0.68 10.61 -2.47
N LYS A 109 1.12 11.84 -2.74
CA LYS A 109 0.29 13.03 -2.49
C LYS A 109 -0.67 13.23 -3.66
N TYR A 110 -1.79 13.94 -3.43
CA TYR A 110 -2.79 14.22 -4.47
C TYR A 110 -2.19 14.78 -5.77
N ALA A 111 -1.23 15.71 -5.67
CA ALA A 111 -0.53 16.28 -6.82
C ALA A 111 0.22 15.25 -7.70
N GLY A 112 0.57 14.08 -7.15
CA GLY A 112 1.21 12.98 -7.87
C GLY A 112 0.25 11.86 -8.29
N LEU A 113 -1.04 11.97 -7.98
CA LEU A 113 -2.00 10.87 -8.13
C LEU A 113 -2.22 10.48 -9.60
N ALA A 114 -2.39 11.45 -10.50
CA ALA A 114 -2.58 11.14 -11.93
C ALA A 114 -1.42 10.31 -12.50
N LYS A 115 -0.16 10.69 -12.19
CA LYS A 115 1.02 9.92 -12.60
C LYS A 115 1.10 8.55 -11.88
N ALA A 116 0.63 8.48 -10.64
CA ALA A 116 0.59 7.24 -9.88
C ALA A 116 -0.40 6.23 -10.48
N ILE A 117 -1.57 6.70 -10.92
CA ILE A 117 -2.57 5.89 -11.65
C ILE A 117 -1.93 5.31 -12.91
N GLU A 118 -1.25 6.13 -13.73
CA GLU A 118 -0.55 5.61 -14.91
C GLU A 118 0.54 4.59 -14.54
N SER A 119 1.28 4.84 -13.46
CA SER A 119 2.33 3.93 -12.96
C SER A 119 1.79 2.59 -12.47
N ALA A 120 0.50 2.52 -12.12
CA ALA A 120 -0.13 1.34 -11.54
C ALA A 120 -0.66 0.35 -12.59
N ARG A 121 -0.80 0.76 -13.87
CA ARG A 121 -1.56 -0.01 -14.89
C ARG A 121 -1.10 -1.46 -15.02
N ASN A 122 0.21 -1.72 -15.03
CA ASN A 122 0.76 -3.08 -15.16
C ASN A 122 0.66 -3.93 -13.89
N GLN A 123 0.02 -3.42 -12.84
CA GLN A 123 -0.18 -4.12 -11.57
C GLN A 123 -1.66 -4.39 -11.28
N VAL A 124 -2.58 -3.88 -12.11
CA VAL A 124 -4.03 -3.98 -11.90
C VAL A 124 -4.62 -4.97 -12.90
N GLY A 125 -5.29 -5.99 -12.38
CA GLY A 125 -6.08 -6.96 -13.14
C GLY A 125 -7.49 -7.07 -12.57
N PRO A 126 -8.36 -7.92 -13.13
CA PRO A 126 -9.79 -7.98 -12.75
C PRO A 126 -10.07 -8.25 -11.27
N ASN A 127 -9.10 -8.82 -10.56
CA ASN A 127 -9.20 -9.25 -9.16
C ASN A 127 -8.37 -8.38 -8.21
N THR A 128 -7.72 -7.33 -8.69
CA THR A 128 -6.86 -6.48 -7.87
C THR A 128 -7.70 -5.57 -6.99
N THR A 129 -7.50 -5.63 -5.68
CA THR A 129 -8.08 -4.65 -4.76
C THR A 129 -7.25 -3.37 -4.77
N LEU A 130 -7.90 -2.22 -4.84
CA LEU A 130 -7.26 -0.90 -4.86
C LEU A 130 -7.59 -0.14 -3.58
N ILE A 131 -6.56 0.43 -2.94
CA ILE A 131 -6.70 1.25 -1.75
C ILE A 131 -5.88 2.54 -1.90
N SER A 132 -6.45 3.66 -1.46
CA SER A 132 -5.75 4.94 -1.34
C SER A 132 -5.53 5.29 0.12
N PHE A 133 -4.30 5.66 0.48
CA PHE A 133 -3.94 6.20 1.79
C PHE A 133 -3.78 7.74 1.77
N LEU A 134 -4.34 8.38 0.73
CA LEU A 134 -4.40 9.84 0.68
C LEU A 134 -5.49 10.32 1.65
N ASN A 135 -5.27 11.50 2.24
CA ASN A 135 -6.29 12.13 3.07
C ASN A 135 -7.43 12.68 2.18
N GLY A 136 -8.67 12.52 2.62
CA GLY A 136 -9.88 12.94 1.90
C GLY A 136 -10.43 11.85 0.98
N ILE A 137 -11.49 12.17 0.23
CA ILE A 137 -12.18 11.20 -0.67
C ILE A 137 -11.99 11.50 -2.16
N SER A 138 -11.21 12.53 -2.50
CA SER A 138 -11.03 12.97 -3.88
C SER A 138 -10.17 12.00 -4.71
N SER A 139 -9.32 11.21 -4.06
CA SER A 139 -8.48 10.22 -4.76
C SER A 139 -9.27 9.05 -5.31
N GLU A 140 -10.28 8.63 -4.57
CA GLU A 140 -11.12 7.47 -4.80
C GLU A 140 -11.90 7.63 -6.09
N GLN A 141 -12.38 8.85 -6.34
CA GLN A 141 -13.05 9.17 -7.61
C GLN A 141 -12.11 8.97 -8.80
N MET A 142 -10.90 9.54 -8.76
CA MET A 142 -9.94 9.42 -9.87
C MET A 142 -9.48 7.96 -10.09
N ILE A 143 -9.25 7.22 -9.01
CA ILE A 143 -8.83 5.81 -9.08
C ILE A 143 -10.00 4.95 -9.62
N GLY A 144 -11.21 5.18 -9.13
CA GLY A 144 -12.41 4.47 -9.55
C GLY A 144 -12.79 4.76 -11.01
N GLU A 145 -12.56 5.96 -11.51
CA GLU A 145 -12.72 6.30 -12.94
C GLU A 145 -11.69 5.59 -13.82
N ALA A 146 -10.45 5.42 -13.34
CA ALA A 146 -9.38 4.79 -14.10
C ALA A 146 -9.44 3.25 -14.14
N PHE A 147 -9.86 2.62 -13.03
CA PHE A 147 -9.79 1.16 -12.86
C PHE A 147 -11.15 0.50 -12.54
N GLY A 148 -12.18 1.30 -12.26
CA GLY A 148 -13.51 0.81 -11.89
C GLY A 148 -13.73 0.80 -10.38
N PHE A 149 -14.87 1.35 -9.96
CA PHE A 149 -15.25 1.47 -8.55
C PHE A 149 -15.41 0.14 -7.80
N LYS A 150 -15.68 -0.96 -8.51
CA LYS A 150 -15.83 -2.29 -7.89
C LYS A 150 -14.53 -2.82 -7.26
N GLN A 151 -13.39 -2.39 -7.79
CA GLN A 151 -12.08 -2.79 -7.28
C GLN A 151 -11.60 -1.89 -6.14
N LEU A 152 -12.29 -0.77 -5.89
CA LEU A 152 -11.86 0.26 -4.96
C LEU A 152 -12.46 0.04 -3.58
N LEU A 153 -11.59 -0.20 -2.61
CA LEU A 153 -11.94 -0.27 -1.21
C LEU A 153 -11.65 1.07 -0.53
N TYR A 154 -12.68 1.70 0.04
CA TYR A 154 -12.53 2.97 0.74
C TYR A 154 -11.79 2.74 2.06
N SER A 155 -10.81 3.59 2.37
CA SER A 155 -10.04 3.47 3.59
C SER A 155 -9.73 4.81 4.22
N ILE A 156 -9.51 4.79 5.53
CA ILE A 156 -8.95 5.91 6.29
C ILE A 156 -7.73 5.39 7.01
N VAL A 157 -6.62 6.13 6.93
CA VAL A 157 -5.41 5.84 7.68
C VAL A 157 -5.18 6.94 8.71
N ALA A 158 -5.03 6.58 9.98
CA ALA A 158 -4.88 7.56 11.06
C ALA A 158 -4.04 7.04 12.22
N GLY A 159 -3.62 7.95 13.10
CA GLY A 159 -2.94 7.61 14.36
C GLY A 159 -1.44 7.28 14.25
N MET A 160 -0.85 7.45 13.05
CA MET A 160 0.60 7.33 12.86
C MET A 160 1.33 8.65 13.12
N ASP A 161 2.65 8.58 13.32
CA ASP A 161 3.55 9.73 13.42
C ASP A 161 4.73 9.65 12.43
N ALA A 162 4.49 9.03 11.28
CA ALA A 162 5.51 8.77 10.27
C ALA A 162 6.01 10.05 9.58
N SER A 163 7.31 10.31 9.69
CA SER A 163 8.01 11.40 9.01
C SER A 163 9.14 10.87 8.15
N LYS A 164 9.30 11.42 6.94
CA LYS A 164 10.39 11.07 6.03
C LYS A 164 11.17 12.31 5.63
N ILE A 165 12.47 12.31 5.92
CA ILE A 165 13.41 13.36 5.51
C ILE A 165 14.50 12.70 4.67
N GLY A 166 14.65 13.13 3.41
CA GLY A 166 15.56 12.47 2.47
C GLY A 166 15.18 11.00 2.28
N ASN A 167 16.11 10.09 2.55
CA ASN A 167 15.94 8.63 2.49
C ASN A 167 15.65 7.97 3.85
N GLN A 168 15.46 8.76 4.92
CA GLN A 168 15.24 8.30 6.28
C GLN A 168 13.77 8.45 6.67
N LEU A 169 13.12 7.35 7.05
CA LEU A 169 11.80 7.30 7.68
C LEU A 169 11.98 7.11 9.19
N THR A 170 11.26 7.89 9.98
CA THR A 170 11.15 7.73 11.44
C THR A 170 9.69 7.70 11.87
N TYR A 171 9.33 6.77 12.77
CA TYR A 171 8.01 6.69 13.40
C TYR A 171 8.08 5.92 14.73
N THR A 172 7.18 6.25 15.65
CA THR A 172 6.97 5.50 16.90
C THR A 172 5.59 4.82 16.95
N LYS A 173 4.64 5.29 16.14
CA LYS A 173 3.27 4.79 16.04
C LYS A 173 2.95 4.44 14.59
N ILE A 174 2.54 3.19 14.34
CA ILE A 174 2.13 2.72 13.01
C ILE A 174 0.74 3.23 12.61
N GLY A 175 -0.08 3.63 13.58
CA GLY A 175 -1.49 3.98 13.37
C GLY A 175 -2.40 2.78 13.12
N PHE A 176 -3.52 3.04 12.45
CA PHE A 176 -4.50 2.05 12.03
C PHE A 176 -5.05 2.40 10.65
N VAL A 177 -5.57 1.38 9.96
CA VAL A 177 -6.36 1.54 8.74
C VAL A 177 -7.77 1.07 9.03
N SER A 178 -8.76 1.91 8.72
CA SER A 178 -10.19 1.55 8.76
C SER A 178 -10.71 1.45 7.35
N PHE A 179 -11.66 0.54 7.11
CA PHE A 179 -12.23 0.29 5.80
C PHE A 179 -13.72 0.57 5.78
N GLY A 180 -14.23 0.88 4.60
CA GLY A 180 -15.66 1.05 4.36
C GLY A 180 -16.02 0.79 2.92
N GLU A 181 -17.32 0.82 2.66
CA GLU A 181 -17.90 0.71 1.33
C GLU A 181 -18.53 2.03 0.93
N LYS A 182 -18.62 2.28 -0.37
CA LYS A 182 -19.43 3.38 -0.87
C LYS A 182 -20.90 3.01 -0.66
N GLY A 183 -21.58 3.78 0.18
CA GLY A 183 -23.04 3.70 0.35
C GLY A 183 -23.81 4.09 -0.90
#